data_AF-A0A378T8H3-F1
#
_entry.id   AF-A0A378T8H3-F1
#
_cell.length_a   1.000
_cell.length_b   1.000
_cell.length_c   1.000
_cell.angle_alpha   90.00
_cell.angle_beta   90.00
_cell.angle_gamma   90.00
#
_symmetry.space_group_name_H-M   'P 1'
#
loop_
_entity.id
_entity.type
_entity.pdbx_description
1 polymer ?
#
loop_
_entity_poly.entity_id
_entity_poly.type
_entity_poly.pdbx_seq_one_letter_code
_entity_poly.pdbx_strand_id
1 'polypeptide(L)'
;MTPTLFLFFSLAVLLCVVLALVVIYPWLKGHKAVDNQLMAVNVAVFGERIAELQADKEAGRIDEATFQAGEIELKRQLLDAQTHAETYAPVGIKSRAIVMVWIPVLAGLAYLTTADRTSVFKLWQAQDSVGQVADDLLTGKIDTPPEWATADSTALISAMQTNVHHHAHDPNRWMRLSELFMALEATPQALEALARAYRLDQSNDEIAITYAQTSFFANNGVLDATARDVLRGILSNTPEHEGAMMMMAMGEMRANNFTMAKAWVAKLRESITSKGGADRQSALASLDELMATIHAQEAKAMAGVNVHVSVASSLLPQIDENAVLFVSISDVAGGAPYAVKRLSVRELVQGVTVSLSDLDAMMPERTLTAGREAGVSLAVNARISHSGGAVSESGDLMANPVILQKGQNTVNLEISQVVP
;
A
#
# COMPACT_ATOMS: atom_id res chain seq x y z
N MET A 1 29.82 11.90 13.08
CA MET A 1 28.58 12.34 12.41
C MET A 1 28.60 11.76 11.02
N THR A 2 27.51 11.14 10.59
CA THR A 2 27.42 10.58 9.24
C THR A 2 27.41 11.74 8.21
N PRO A 3 27.90 11.54 6.98
CA PRO A 3 28.06 12.63 6.00
C PRO A 3 26.75 13.34 5.67
N THR A 4 25.63 12.60 5.60
CA THR A 4 24.28 13.16 5.42
C THR A 4 23.88 14.13 6.52
N LEU A 5 24.20 13.77 7.77
CA LEU A 5 23.87 14.54 8.97
C LEU A 5 24.68 15.84 9.00
N PHE A 6 25.96 15.81 8.61
CA PHE A 6 26.78 17.00 8.45
C PHE A 6 26.24 17.93 7.35
N LEU A 7 25.84 17.37 6.20
CA LEU A 7 25.25 18.14 5.11
C LEU A 7 23.94 18.83 5.53
N PHE A 8 23.04 18.11 6.21
CA PHE A 8 21.78 18.68 6.70
C PHE A 8 22.02 19.85 7.66
N PHE A 9 22.86 19.67 8.69
CA PHE A 9 23.12 20.73 9.66
C PHE A 9 23.85 21.93 9.03
N SER A 10 24.79 21.70 8.10
CA SER A 10 25.44 22.81 7.39
C SER A 10 24.46 23.62 6.54
N LEU A 11 23.54 22.96 5.82
CA LEU A 11 22.49 23.61 5.04
C LEU A 11 21.50 24.37 5.94
N ALA A 12 21.11 23.77 7.07
CA ALA A 12 20.23 24.40 8.05
C ALA A 12 20.85 25.66 8.68
N VAL A 13 22.14 25.60 9.03
CA VAL A 13 22.89 26.76 9.53
C VAL A 13 23.01 27.83 8.44
N LEU A 14 23.34 27.45 7.21
CA LEU A 14 23.39 28.39 6.08
C LEU A 14 22.05 29.09 5.89
N LEU A 15 20.95 28.34 5.88
CA LEU A 15 19.60 28.89 5.73
C LEU A 15 19.27 29.84 6.90
N CYS A 16 19.57 29.47 8.14
CA CYS A 16 19.37 30.33 9.30
C CYS A 16 20.18 31.64 9.20
N VAL A 17 21.43 31.58 8.74
CA VAL A 17 22.27 32.77 8.54
C VAL A 17 21.70 33.66 7.44
N VAL A 18 21.26 33.09 6.31
CA VAL A 18 20.62 33.85 5.23
C VAL A 18 19.34 34.52 5.72
N LEU A 19 18.48 33.80 6.43
CA LEU A 19 17.23 34.34 6.98
C LEU A 19 17.50 35.46 8.00
N ALA A 20 18.49 35.27 8.87
CA ALA A 20 18.95 36.30 9.80
C ALA A 20 19.45 37.54 9.04
N LEU A 21 20.27 37.37 7.98
CA LEU A 21 20.73 38.49 7.16
C LEU A 21 19.56 39.21 6.47
N VAL A 22 18.60 38.49 5.88
CA VAL A 22 17.43 39.09 5.22
C VAL A 22 16.57 39.87 6.19
N VAL A 23 16.30 39.35 7.38
CA VAL A 23 15.49 40.01 8.41
C VAL A 23 16.24 41.20 9.03
N ILE A 24 17.56 41.09 9.21
CA ILE A 24 18.36 42.11 9.89
C ILE A 24 18.83 43.21 8.92
N TYR A 25 18.97 42.93 7.62
CA TYR A 25 19.35 43.90 6.59
C TYR A 25 18.49 45.18 6.57
N PRO A 26 17.14 45.12 6.58
CA PRO A 26 16.31 46.33 6.67
C PRO A 26 16.52 47.08 8.00
N TRP A 27 16.89 46.37 9.07
CA TRP A 27 17.18 46.95 10.38
C TRP A 27 18.61 47.54 10.47
N LEU A 28 19.53 47.12 9.59
CA LEU A 28 20.89 47.66 9.46
C LEU A 28 20.92 48.94 8.62
N LYS A 29 19.96 49.10 7.70
CA LYS A 29 19.61 50.40 7.13
C LYS A 29 18.90 51.24 8.21
N GLY A 30 19.64 51.59 9.25
CA GLY A 30 19.22 52.60 10.20
C GLY A 30 18.92 53.85 9.40
N HIS A 31 17.65 54.18 9.25
CA HIS A 31 17.30 55.57 9.06
C HIS A 31 17.88 56.25 10.29
N LYS A 32 18.81 57.18 10.10
CA LYS A 32 19.08 58.17 11.14
C LYS A 32 17.69 58.68 11.47
N ALA A 33 17.16 58.37 12.66
CA ALA A 33 15.98 59.04 13.14
C ALA A 33 16.36 60.51 13.02
N VAL A 34 15.77 61.20 12.05
CA VAL A 34 16.04 62.61 11.82
C VAL A 34 15.30 63.27 12.97
N ASP A 35 15.96 63.30 14.11
CA ASP A 35 15.58 63.98 15.35
C ASP A 35 15.30 65.48 15.07
N ASN A 36 15.84 65.98 13.94
CA ASN A 36 15.52 67.27 13.38
C ASN A 36 14.04 67.49 13.03
N GLN A 37 13.19 66.46 12.85
CA GLN A 37 11.77 66.72 12.52
C GLN A 37 10.99 67.28 13.72
N LEU A 38 11.24 66.80 14.94
CA LEU A 38 10.62 67.36 16.15
C LEU A 38 11.29 68.67 16.56
N MET A 39 12.61 68.78 16.41
CA MET A 39 13.33 70.03 16.66
C MET A 39 12.93 71.16 15.70
N ALA A 40 12.77 70.87 14.40
CA ALA A 40 12.36 71.87 13.42
C ALA A 40 10.92 72.34 13.64
N VAL A 41 10.02 71.45 14.05
CA VAL A 41 8.64 71.79 14.41
C VAL A 41 8.60 72.65 15.66
N ASN A 42 9.37 72.31 16.71
CA ASN A 42 9.44 73.13 17.92
C ASN A 42 10.01 74.52 17.62
N VAL A 43 11.13 74.62 16.91
CA VAL A 43 11.74 75.91 16.55
C VAL A 43 10.80 76.78 15.70
N ALA A 44 10.05 76.19 14.77
CA ALA A 44 9.07 76.92 13.96
C ALA A 44 7.93 77.51 14.82
N VAL A 45 7.37 76.73 15.74
CA VAL A 45 6.30 77.17 16.65
C VAL A 45 6.77 78.28 17.60
N PHE A 46 8.00 78.18 18.11
CA PHE A 46 8.58 79.24 18.95
C PHE A 46 8.87 80.52 18.13
N GLY A 47 9.30 80.39 16.88
CA GLY A 47 9.49 81.52 15.97
C GLY A 47 8.19 82.27 15.68
N GLU A 48 7.09 81.55 15.47
CA GLU A 48 5.76 82.13 15.26
C GLU A 48 5.27 82.92 16.48
N ARG A 49 5.48 82.39 17.70
CA ARG A 49 5.13 83.08 18.95
C ARG A 49 5.94 84.35 19.21
N ILE A 50 7.22 84.38 18.83
CA ILE A 50 8.03 85.61 18.92
C ILE A 50 7.51 86.65 17.92
N ALA A 51 7.13 86.23 16.71
CA ALA A 51 6.56 87.13 15.71
C ALA A 51 5.20 87.72 16.16
N GLU A 52 4.37 86.94 16.84
CA GLU A 52 3.12 87.40 17.45
C GLU A 52 3.38 88.44 18.56
N LEU A 53 4.35 88.18 19.44
CA LEU A 53 4.76 89.13 20.48
C LEU A 53 5.25 90.47 19.89
N GLN A 54 5.99 90.40 18.78
CA GLN A 54 6.49 91.58 18.07
C GLN A 54 5.34 92.39 17.45
N ALA A 55 4.34 91.72 16.85
CA ALA A 55 3.17 92.37 16.28
C ALA A 55 2.32 93.08 17.37
N ASP A 56 2.22 92.49 18.56
CA ASP A 56 1.49 93.08 19.69
C ASP A 56 2.18 94.33 20.26
N LYS A 57 3.52 94.35 20.24
CA LYS A 57 4.32 95.53 20.58
C LYS A 57 4.14 96.64 19.54
N GLU A 58 4.20 96.31 18.25
CA GLU A 58 4.00 97.27 17.15
C GLU A 58 2.59 97.84 17.15
N ALA A 59 1.59 97.05 17.54
CA ALA A 59 0.21 97.49 17.75
C ALA A 59 -0.01 98.29 19.05
N GLY A 60 1.04 98.51 19.85
CA GLY A 60 0.99 99.29 21.10
C GLY A 60 0.24 98.60 22.24
N ARG A 61 0.00 97.29 22.16
CA ARG A 61 -0.73 96.53 23.20
C ARG A 61 0.16 96.15 24.38
N ILE A 62 1.47 96.04 24.16
CA ILE A 62 2.49 95.76 25.18
C ILE A 62 3.65 96.76 25.08
N ASP A 63 4.33 97.01 26.19
CA ASP A 63 5.51 97.86 26.24
C ASP A 63 6.81 97.10 25.91
N GLU A 64 7.90 97.83 25.66
CA GLU A 64 9.21 97.25 25.33
C GLU A 64 9.73 96.29 26.41
N ALA A 65 9.50 96.64 27.68
CA ALA A 65 9.98 95.84 28.81
C ALA A 65 9.28 94.47 28.87
N THR A 66 7.98 94.44 28.61
CA THR A 66 7.18 93.20 28.57
C THR A 66 7.55 92.34 27.37
N PHE A 67 7.80 92.96 26.20
CA PHE A 67 8.28 92.24 25.02
C PHE A 67 9.63 91.54 25.28
N GLN A 68 10.63 92.27 25.79
CA GLN A 68 11.96 91.73 26.10
C GLN A 68 11.89 90.58 27.12
N ALA A 69 11.08 90.72 28.16
CA ALA A 69 10.88 89.67 29.16
C ALA A 69 10.25 88.41 28.55
N GLY A 70 9.23 88.57 27.70
CA GLY A 70 8.56 87.46 27.02
C GLY A 70 9.48 86.74 26.02
N GLU A 71 10.28 87.48 25.26
CA GLU A 71 11.24 86.90 24.31
C GLU A 71 12.32 86.07 25.03
N ILE A 72 12.83 86.57 26.16
CA ILE A 72 13.83 85.86 26.97
C ILE A 72 13.25 84.56 27.54
N GLU A 73 12.03 84.57 28.07
CA GLU A 73 11.39 83.37 28.61
C GLU A 73 11.11 82.33 27.52
N LEU A 74 10.64 82.74 26.35
CA LEU A 74 10.43 81.84 25.20
C LEU A 74 11.75 81.20 24.73
N LYS A 75 12.84 81.98 24.67
CA LYS A 75 14.18 81.45 24.36
C LYS A 75 14.67 80.49 25.43
N ARG A 76 14.39 80.76 26.71
CA ARG A 76 14.74 79.87 27.83
C ARG A 76 13.98 78.55 27.75
N GLN A 77 12.69 78.60 27.45
CA GLN A 77 11.85 77.41 27.25
C GLN A 77 12.29 76.59 26.03
N LEU A 78 12.68 77.24 24.93
CA LEU A 78 13.24 76.54 23.77
C LEU A 78 14.54 75.82 24.14
N LEU A 79 15.40 76.45 24.94
CA LEU A 79 16.65 75.87 25.40
C LEU A 79 16.42 74.69 26.35
N ASP A 80 15.42 74.77 27.23
CA ASP A 80 15.07 73.69 28.17
C ASP A 80 14.30 72.53 27.50
N ALA A 81 13.54 72.82 26.43
CA ALA A 81 12.96 71.78 25.57
C ALA A 81 14.03 71.03 24.77
N GLN A 82 15.14 71.69 24.44
CA GLN A 82 16.28 71.08 23.74
C GLN A 82 17.04 70.06 24.62
N THR A 83 17.03 70.23 25.95
CA THR A 83 17.73 69.33 26.88
C THR A 83 16.92 68.07 27.21
N HIS A 84 15.59 68.10 27.05
CA HIS A 84 14.67 67.01 27.38
C HIS A 84 14.20 66.17 26.17
N ALA A 85 14.79 66.32 25.00
CA ALA A 85 14.55 65.39 23.90
C ALA A 85 15.05 63.99 24.31
N GLU A 86 14.14 63.15 24.81
CA GLU A 86 14.44 61.77 25.19
C GLU A 86 14.94 61.02 23.95
N THR A 87 16.27 60.97 23.84
CA THR A 87 16.94 60.20 22.82
C THR A 87 16.80 58.74 23.22
N TYR A 88 15.82 58.03 22.66
CA TYR A 88 15.80 56.58 22.75
C TYR A 88 17.11 56.05 22.20
N ALA A 89 17.93 55.48 23.08
CA ALA A 89 19.23 54.94 22.69
C ALA A 89 19.01 53.90 21.58
N PRO A 90 19.65 54.05 20.41
CA PRO A 90 19.51 53.06 19.36
C PRO A 90 19.97 51.70 19.89
N VAL A 91 19.22 50.64 19.57
CA VAL A 91 19.53 49.27 19.98
C VAL A 91 20.99 48.95 19.61
N GLY A 92 21.85 48.83 20.63
CA GLY A 92 23.28 48.69 20.45
C GLY A 92 23.66 47.42 19.68
N ILE A 93 24.76 47.47 18.93
CA ILE A 93 25.26 46.34 18.13
C ILE A 93 25.36 45.04 18.95
N LYS A 94 25.66 45.14 20.25
CA LYS A 94 25.76 44.01 21.19
C LYS A 94 24.42 43.28 21.39
N SER A 95 23.31 44.00 21.62
CA SER A 95 21.99 43.36 21.80
C SER A 95 21.47 42.76 20.50
N ARG A 96 21.81 43.38 19.35
CA ARG A 96 21.52 42.84 18.02
C ARG A 96 22.27 41.53 17.76
N ALA A 97 23.55 41.46 18.15
CA ALA A 97 24.36 40.25 18.04
C ALA A 97 23.85 39.12 18.96
N ILE A 98 23.38 39.45 20.16
CA ILE A 98 22.76 38.47 21.08
C ILE A 98 21.54 37.83 20.41
N VAL A 99 20.61 38.64 19.87
CA VAL A 99 19.42 38.11 19.19
C VAL A 99 19.81 37.26 17.97
N MET A 100 20.83 37.68 17.22
CA MET A 100 21.34 36.96 16.04
C MET A 100 21.91 35.57 16.36
N VAL A 101 22.53 35.41 17.53
CA VAL A 101 23.10 34.13 17.98
C VAL A 101 22.04 33.27 18.68
N TRP A 102 21.20 33.87 19.51
CA TRP A 102 20.26 33.12 20.34
C TRP A 102 19.06 32.58 19.56
N ILE A 103 18.58 33.26 18.51
CA ILE A 103 17.50 32.74 17.67
C ILE A 103 17.87 31.40 17.02
N PRO A 104 18.99 31.24 16.29
CA PRO A 104 19.36 29.96 15.69
C PRO A 104 19.71 28.90 16.74
N VAL A 105 20.30 29.28 17.87
CA VAL A 105 20.59 28.35 18.98
C VAL A 105 19.30 27.80 19.58
N LEU A 106 18.32 28.65 19.89
CA LEU A 106 17.02 28.23 20.43
C LEU A 106 16.21 27.45 19.40
N ALA A 107 16.27 27.82 18.12
CA ALA A 107 15.65 27.06 17.04
C ALA A 107 16.26 25.66 16.89
N GLY A 108 17.60 25.55 16.95
CA GLY A 108 18.29 24.26 16.94
C GLY A 108 17.96 23.41 18.17
N LEU A 109 17.90 24.01 19.35
CA LEU A 109 17.51 23.33 20.57
C LEU A 109 16.06 22.82 20.49
N ALA A 110 15.12 23.67 20.05
CA ALA A 110 13.73 23.28 19.85
C ALA A 110 13.62 22.16 18.81
N TYR A 111 14.39 22.21 17.72
CA TYR A 111 14.42 21.14 16.71
C TYR A 111 14.86 19.80 17.31
N LEU A 112 15.82 19.80 18.23
CA LEU A 112 16.34 18.58 18.86
C LEU A 112 15.43 18.04 19.98
N THR A 113 14.61 18.87 20.63
CA THR A 113 13.82 18.47 21.81
C THR A 113 12.34 18.24 21.55
N THR A 114 11.77 18.81 20.48
CA THR A 114 10.29 18.84 20.30
C THR A 114 9.71 17.60 19.62
N ALA A 115 10.53 16.76 18.95
CA ALA A 115 10.03 15.60 18.21
C ALA A 115 10.98 14.40 18.26
N ASP A 116 10.43 13.19 18.25
CA ASP A 116 11.21 11.98 18.04
C ASP A 116 11.70 11.93 16.58
N ARG A 117 13.01 11.99 16.42
CA ARG A 117 13.71 11.96 15.12
C ARG A 117 14.51 10.67 14.92
N THR A 118 14.39 9.72 15.84
CA THR A 118 15.18 8.48 15.84
C THR A 118 15.05 7.74 14.51
N SER A 119 13.84 7.64 13.94
CA SER A 119 13.60 6.96 12.66
C SER A 119 14.31 7.62 11.47
N VAL A 120 14.33 8.97 11.41
CA VAL A 120 15.01 9.69 10.33
C VAL A 120 16.53 9.54 10.43
N PHE A 121 17.07 9.63 11.64
CA PHE A 121 18.50 9.43 11.86
C PHE A 121 18.93 7.98 11.58
N LYS A 122 18.10 7.00 11.96
CA LYS A 122 18.34 5.59 11.61
C LYS A 122 18.33 5.37 10.09
N LEU A 123 17.38 5.98 9.37
CA LEU A 123 17.32 5.91 7.91
C LEU A 123 18.60 6.47 7.26
N TRP A 124 19.05 7.64 7.70
CA TRP A 124 20.30 8.24 7.21
C TRP A 124 21.52 7.41 7.57
N GLN A 125 21.58 6.88 8.79
CA GLN A 125 22.66 6.00 9.22
C GLN A 125 22.70 4.71 8.40
N ALA A 126 21.55 4.11 8.11
CA ALA A 126 21.44 2.93 7.24
C ALA A 126 21.95 3.24 5.83
N GLN A 127 21.57 4.39 5.27
CA GLN A 127 22.06 4.79 3.95
C GLN A 127 23.58 4.98 3.93
N ASP A 128 24.14 5.57 4.98
CA ASP A 128 25.59 5.82 5.07
C ASP A 128 26.40 4.54 5.39
N SER A 129 25.82 3.54 6.06
CA SER A 129 26.51 2.29 6.40
C SER A 129 26.39 1.21 5.33
N VAL A 130 25.18 0.97 4.81
CA VAL A 130 24.87 -0.17 3.93
C VAL A 130 24.29 0.27 2.58
N GLY A 131 24.19 1.56 2.29
CA GLY A 131 23.61 2.07 1.04
C GLY A 131 24.33 1.58 -0.23
N GLN A 132 25.66 1.44 -0.20
CA GLN A 132 26.43 0.90 -1.32
C GLN A 132 26.16 -0.61 -1.52
N VAL A 133 26.12 -1.37 -0.43
CA VAL A 133 25.79 -2.81 -0.47
C VAL A 133 24.38 -3.01 -1.01
N ALA A 134 23.42 -2.19 -0.56
CA ALA A 134 22.06 -2.19 -1.08
C ALA A 134 22.02 -1.92 -2.60
N ASP A 135 22.77 -0.93 -3.09
CA ASP A 135 22.88 -0.66 -4.53
C ASP A 135 23.48 -1.84 -5.29
N ASP A 136 24.54 -2.44 -4.77
CA ASP A 136 25.26 -3.53 -5.43
C ASP A 136 24.40 -4.81 -5.48
N LEU A 137 23.60 -5.10 -4.45
CA LEU A 137 22.60 -6.19 -4.46
C LEU A 137 21.50 -5.92 -5.48
N LEU A 138 20.93 -4.71 -5.49
CA LEU A 138 19.84 -4.34 -6.38
C LEU A 138 20.26 -4.29 -7.86
N THR A 139 21.55 -4.04 -8.13
CA THR A 139 22.11 -4.05 -9.48
C THR A 139 22.71 -5.39 -9.89
N GLY A 140 22.70 -6.39 -9.00
CA GLY A 140 23.26 -7.72 -9.27
C GLY A 140 24.78 -7.75 -9.39
N LYS A 141 25.51 -6.76 -8.84
CA LYS A 141 26.98 -6.81 -8.74
C LYS A 141 27.43 -7.81 -7.67
N ILE A 142 26.59 -8.02 -6.67
CA ILE A 142 26.74 -9.05 -5.64
C ILE A 142 25.39 -9.76 -5.48
N ASP A 143 25.43 -11.08 -5.29
CA ASP A 143 24.21 -11.88 -5.06
C ASP A 143 23.93 -12.07 -3.56
N THR A 144 24.98 -12.03 -2.74
CA THR A 144 24.87 -12.24 -1.29
C THR A 144 25.39 -11.04 -0.51
N PRO A 145 24.65 -10.59 0.52
CA PRO A 145 25.10 -9.51 1.37
C PRO A 145 26.32 -9.96 2.21
N PRO A 146 27.35 -9.11 2.38
CA PRO A 146 28.46 -9.36 3.31
C PRO A 146 27.96 -9.56 4.75
N GLU A 147 28.63 -10.41 5.54
CA GLU A 147 28.23 -10.72 6.93
C GLU A 147 28.09 -9.47 7.83
N TRP A 148 28.95 -8.47 7.65
CA TRP A 148 28.86 -7.23 8.43
C TRP A 148 27.60 -6.42 8.10
N ALA A 149 27.07 -6.54 6.88
CA ALA A 149 25.88 -5.83 6.42
C ALA A 149 24.58 -6.55 6.84
N THR A 150 24.63 -7.88 7.00
CA THR A 150 23.50 -8.66 7.53
C THR A 150 23.34 -8.55 9.04
N ALA A 151 24.39 -8.12 9.76
CA ALA A 151 24.34 -7.87 11.19
C ALA A 151 23.24 -6.85 11.58
N ASP A 152 22.91 -5.91 10.70
CA ASP A 152 21.75 -5.04 10.81
C ASP A 152 20.84 -5.18 9.57
N SER A 153 20.09 -6.28 9.54
CA SER A 153 19.15 -6.59 8.45
C SER A 153 18.10 -5.49 8.24
N THR A 154 17.69 -4.80 9.31
CA THR A 154 16.70 -3.72 9.23
C THR A 154 17.25 -2.50 8.50
N ALA A 155 18.51 -2.14 8.75
CA ALA A 155 19.19 -1.08 8.01
C ALA A 155 19.33 -1.44 6.53
N LEU A 156 19.71 -2.68 6.21
CA LEU A 156 19.88 -3.13 4.82
C LEU A 156 18.56 -3.08 4.04
N ILE A 157 17.46 -3.60 4.61
CA ILE A 157 16.13 -3.54 3.99
C ILE A 157 15.71 -2.08 3.76
N SER A 158 15.89 -1.21 4.75
CA SER A 158 15.55 0.21 4.65
C SER A 158 16.37 0.93 3.57
N ALA A 159 17.66 0.62 3.44
CA ALA A 159 18.52 1.17 2.41
C ALA A 159 18.12 0.67 1.01
N MET A 160 17.78 -0.62 0.87
CA MET A 160 17.29 -1.18 -0.40
C MET A 160 15.97 -0.53 -0.83
N GLN A 161 14.98 -0.42 0.06
CA GLN A 161 13.71 0.26 -0.24
C GLN A 161 13.95 1.71 -0.69
N THR A 162 14.78 2.45 0.06
CA THR A 162 15.11 3.85 -0.26
C THR A 162 15.77 3.97 -1.63
N ASN A 163 16.73 3.09 -1.94
CA ASN A 163 17.41 3.05 -3.23
C ASN A 163 16.43 2.77 -4.37
N VAL A 164 15.54 1.78 -4.22
CA VAL A 164 14.50 1.46 -5.21
C VAL A 164 13.56 2.65 -5.43
N HIS A 165 13.18 3.38 -4.37
CA HIS A 165 12.37 4.58 -4.50
C HIS A 165 13.09 5.72 -5.23
N HIS A 166 14.40 5.90 -5.03
CA HIS A 166 15.18 6.86 -5.81
C HIS A 166 15.29 6.46 -7.28
N HIS A 167 15.29 5.16 -7.57
CA HIS A 167 15.32 4.60 -8.93
C HIS A 167 13.96 3.99 -9.32
N ALA A 168 12.86 4.68 -9.02
CA ALA A 168 11.50 4.14 -9.13
C ALA A 168 11.04 3.69 -10.55
N HIS A 169 11.84 3.97 -11.58
CA HIS A 169 11.62 3.60 -12.98
C HIS A 169 12.46 2.39 -13.42
N ASP A 170 13.32 1.84 -12.57
CA ASP A 170 14.16 0.69 -12.87
C ASP A 170 13.43 -0.62 -12.52
N PRO A 171 12.96 -1.41 -13.50
CA PRO A 171 12.19 -2.63 -13.24
C PRO A 171 13.01 -3.70 -12.52
N ASN A 172 14.33 -3.78 -12.78
CA ASN A 172 15.19 -4.81 -12.20
C ASN A 172 15.37 -4.60 -10.70
N ARG A 173 15.49 -3.34 -10.26
CA ARG A 173 15.57 -3.02 -8.83
C ARG A 173 14.29 -3.40 -8.09
N TRP A 174 13.12 -3.22 -8.70
CA TRP A 174 11.85 -3.69 -8.15
C TRP A 174 11.78 -5.22 -8.09
N MET A 175 12.30 -5.92 -9.11
CA MET A 175 12.40 -7.38 -9.09
C MET A 175 13.30 -7.88 -7.96
N ARG A 176 14.51 -7.34 -7.81
CA ARG A 176 15.43 -7.70 -6.72
C ARG A 176 14.87 -7.39 -5.33
N LEU A 177 14.14 -6.28 -5.19
CA LEU A 177 13.43 -5.98 -3.95
C LEU A 177 12.37 -7.04 -3.62
N SER A 178 11.68 -7.58 -4.64
CA SER A 178 10.72 -8.65 -4.43
C SER A 178 11.38 -9.94 -3.95
N GLU A 179 12.55 -10.29 -4.46
CA GLU A 179 13.32 -11.47 -4.03
C GLU A 179 13.69 -11.36 -2.54
N LEU A 180 14.10 -10.18 -2.10
CA LEU A 180 14.32 -9.90 -0.67
C LEU A 180 13.05 -10.12 0.15
N PHE A 181 11.91 -9.59 -0.30
CA PHE A 181 10.64 -9.80 0.41
C PHE A 181 10.21 -11.27 0.43
N MET A 182 10.45 -12.02 -0.66
CA MET A 182 10.22 -13.46 -0.70
C MET A 182 11.10 -14.20 0.32
N ALA A 183 12.38 -13.84 0.43
CA ALA A 183 13.30 -14.41 1.41
C ALA A 183 12.91 -14.10 2.86
N LEU A 184 12.16 -13.01 3.08
CA LEU A 184 11.61 -12.62 4.38
C LEU A 184 10.19 -13.14 4.61
N GLU A 185 9.68 -14.01 3.73
CA GLU A 185 8.30 -14.54 3.76
C GLU A 185 7.21 -13.44 3.71
N ALA A 186 7.58 -12.24 3.24
CA ALA A 186 6.72 -11.07 3.09
C ALA A 186 6.05 -11.07 1.70
N THR A 187 5.29 -12.13 1.41
CA THR A 187 4.67 -12.37 0.10
C THR A 187 3.81 -11.19 -0.43
N PRO A 188 2.99 -10.50 0.39
CA PRO A 188 2.22 -9.34 -0.09
C PRO A 188 3.12 -8.21 -0.64
N GLN A 189 4.20 -7.89 0.07
CA GLN A 189 5.15 -6.85 -0.32
C GLN A 189 5.98 -7.28 -1.55
N ALA A 190 6.33 -8.57 -1.63
CA ALA A 190 6.99 -9.12 -2.81
C ALA A 190 6.11 -8.98 -4.05
N LEU A 191 4.81 -9.32 -3.94
CA LEU A 191 3.86 -9.23 -5.04
C LEU A 191 3.65 -7.77 -5.48
N GLU A 192 3.62 -6.81 -4.54
CA GLU A 192 3.53 -5.39 -4.87
C GLU A 192 4.76 -4.90 -5.64
N ALA A 193 5.96 -5.29 -5.20
CA ALA A 193 7.21 -4.98 -5.88
C ALA A 193 7.26 -5.60 -7.30
N LEU A 194 6.88 -6.87 -7.46
CA LEU A 194 6.79 -7.54 -8.77
C LEU A 194 5.73 -6.88 -9.66
N ALA A 195 4.57 -6.52 -9.13
CA ALA A 195 3.55 -5.81 -9.89
C ALA A 195 4.07 -4.45 -10.39
N ARG A 196 4.90 -3.76 -9.60
CA ARG A 196 5.57 -2.53 -10.04
C ARG A 196 6.61 -2.82 -11.12
N ALA A 197 7.45 -3.85 -10.95
CA ALA A 197 8.43 -4.28 -11.95
C ALA A 197 7.76 -4.60 -13.29
N TYR A 198 6.70 -5.43 -13.27
CA TYR A 198 5.95 -5.84 -14.46
C TYR A 198 5.28 -4.66 -15.17
N ARG A 199 4.72 -3.69 -14.44
CA ARG A 199 4.15 -2.48 -15.05
C ARG A 199 5.19 -1.61 -15.75
N LEU A 200 6.43 -1.61 -15.28
CA LEU A 200 7.52 -0.83 -15.87
C LEU A 200 8.10 -1.51 -17.11
N ASP A 201 8.17 -2.84 -17.12
CA ASP A 201 8.62 -3.63 -18.27
C ASP A 201 7.79 -4.91 -18.43
N GLN A 202 6.75 -4.83 -19.27
CA GLN A 202 5.87 -5.96 -19.60
C GLN A 202 6.48 -6.92 -20.62
N SER A 203 7.56 -6.51 -21.29
CA SER A 203 8.24 -7.30 -22.33
C SER A 203 9.29 -8.23 -21.77
N ASN A 204 9.70 -8.02 -20.52
CA ASN A 204 10.63 -8.87 -19.81
C ASN A 204 9.92 -10.12 -19.28
N ASP A 205 10.13 -11.24 -19.98
CA ASP A 205 9.56 -12.54 -19.65
C ASP A 205 9.96 -13.03 -18.24
N GLU A 206 11.15 -12.70 -17.74
CA GLU A 206 11.63 -13.10 -16.41
C GLU A 206 10.81 -12.42 -15.31
N ILE A 207 10.57 -11.11 -15.44
CA ILE A 207 9.72 -10.36 -14.51
C ILE A 207 8.28 -10.85 -14.58
N ALA A 208 7.77 -11.04 -15.80
CA ALA A 208 6.39 -11.48 -16.03
C ALA A 208 6.13 -12.88 -15.45
N ILE A 209 7.03 -13.85 -15.70
CA ILE A 209 6.88 -15.22 -15.18
C ILE A 209 7.01 -15.23 -13.66
N THR A 210 7.93 -14.46 -13.08
CA THR A 210 8.12 -14.38 -11.63
C THR A 210 6.89 -13.78 -10.96
N TYR A 211 6.33 -12.70 -11.50
CA TYR A 211 5.08 -12.12 -11.02
C TYR A 211 3.92 -13.14 -11.06
N ALA A 212 3.75 -13.83 -12.19
CA ALA A 212 2.69 -14.83 -12.33
C ALA A 212 2.87 -15.99 -11.34
N GLN A 213 4.10 -16.51 -11.19
CA GLN A 213 4.42 -17.59 -10.25
C GLN A 213 4.13 -17.19 -8.81
N THR A 214 4.63 -16.03 -8.38
CA THR A 214 4.40 -15.53 -7.02
C THR A 214 2.91 -15.32 -6.76
N SER A 215 2.17 -14.74 -7.70
CA SER A 215 0.71 -14.58 -7.60
C SER A 215 0.00 -15.94 -7.48
N PHE A 216 0.36 -16.90 -8.33
CA PHE A 216 -0.24 -18.24 -8.34
C PHE A 216 -0.07 -18.96 -7.00
N PHE A 217 1.14 -18.96 -6.43
CA PHE A 217 1.40 -19.59 -5.15
C PHE A 217 0.79 -18.82 -3.98
N ALA A 218 0.81 -17.48 -4.01
CA ALA A 218 0.14 -16.65 -3.01
C ALA A 218 -1.38 -16.91 -2.97
N ASN A 219 -1.98 -17.24 -4.11
CA ASN A 219 -3.39 -17.55 -4.26
C ASN A 219 -3.70 -19.06 -4.13
N ASN A 220 -2.88 -19.83 -3.39
CA ASN A 220 -3.07 -21.27 -3.15
C ASN A 220 -3.20 -22.12 -4.43
N GLY A 221 -2.44 -21.76 -5.47
CA GLY A 221 -2.44 -22.43 -6.77
C GLY A 221 -3.64 -22.10 -7.65
N VAL A 222 -4.38 -21.02 -7.35
CA VAL A 222 -5.42 -20.49 -8.22
C VAL A 222 -4.78 -19.51 -9.20
N LEU A 223 -4.94 -19.80 -10.50
CA LEU A 223 -4.54 -18.89 -11.57
C LEU A 223 -5.66 -17.88 -11.80
N ASP A 224 -5.54 -16.69 -11.19
CA ASP A 224 -6.47 -15.59 -11.38
C ASP A 224 -6.43 -15.01 -12.81
N ALA A 225 -7.37 -14.12 -13.12
CA ALA A 225 -7.48 -13.52 -14.45
C ALA A 225 -6.23 -12.72 -14.84
N THR A 226 -5.66 -11.98 -13.89
CA THR A 226 -4.48 -11.13 -14.14
C THR A 226 -3.25 -11.98 -14.44
N ALA A 227 -2.92 -12.95 -13.60
CA ALA A 227 -1.80 -13.86 -13.82
C ALA A 227 -1.98 -14.66 -15.12
N ARG A 228 -3.21 -15.08 -15.45
CA ARG A 228 -3.52 -15.74 -16.73
C ARG A 228 -3.23 -14.84 -17.94
N ASP A 229 -3.58 -13.56 -17.86
CA ASP A 229 -3.32 -12.60 -18.94
C ASP A 229 -1.81 -12.32 -19.08
N VAL A 230 -1.08 -12.23 -17.96
CA VAL A 230 0.40 -12.13 -17.98
C VAL A 230 1.02 -13.34 -18.68
N LEU A 231 0.63 -14.57 -18.30
CA LEU A 231 1.11 -15.79 -18.94
C LEU A 231 0.77 -15.86 -20.43
N ARG A 232 -0.43 -15.38 -20.82
CA ARG A 232 -0.79 -15.27 -22.24
C ARG A 232 0.09 -14.28 -22.98
N GLY A 233 0.45 -13.16 -22.35
CA GLY A 233 1.40 -12.18 -22.87
C GLY A 233 2.77 -12.81 -23.14
N ILE A 234 3.32 -13.53 -22.15
CA ILE A 234 4.58 -14.28 -22.31
C ILE A 234 4.48 -15.26 -23.49
N LEU A 235 3.42 -16.08 -23.55
CA LEU A 235 3.23 -17.07 -24.60
C LEU A 235 2.94 -16.46 -25.99
N SER A 236 2.57 -15.18 -26.06
CA SER A 236 2.41 -14.46 -27.33
C SER A 236 3.77 -13.98 -27.87
N ASN A 237 4.69 -13.60 -26.98
CA ASN A 237 6.04 -13.16 -27.34
C ASN A 237 7.00 -14.33 -27.50
N THR A 238 6.94 -15.29 -26.58
CA THR A 238 7.78 -16.49 -26.49
C THR A 238 6.87 -17.73 -26.43
N PRO A 239 6.40 -18.22 -27.60
CA PRO A 239 5.47 -19.35 -27.67
C PRO A 239 5.98 -20.63 -27.02
N GLU A 240 7.30 -20.82 -26.97
CA GLU A 240 8.00 -22.01 -26.44
C GLU A 240 8.43 -21.87 -24.97
N HIS A 241 7.84 -20.91 -24.24
CA HIS A 241 8.19 -20.67 -22.83
C HIS A 241 7.61 -21.77 -21.92
N GLU A 242 8.47 -22.72 -21.53
CA GLU A 242 8.08 -23.93 -20.80
C GLU A 242 7.39 -23.65 -19.46
N GLY A 243 7.93 -22.71 -18.67
CA GLY A 243 7.35 -22.32 -17.38
C GLY A 243 5.93 -21.76 -17.49
N ALA A 244 5.66 -20.93 -18.52
CA ALA A 244 4.35 -20.37 -18.75
C ALA A 244 3.33 -21.44 -19.19
N MET A 245 3.72 -22.37 -20.07
CA MET A 245 2.87 -23.50 -20.44
C MET A 245 2.53 -24.39 -19.25
N MET A 246 3.52 -24.70 -18.39
CA MET A 246 3.32 -25.51 -17.20
C MET A 246 2.33 -24.85 -16.23
N MET A 247 2.49 -23.55 -15.99
CA MET A 247 1.55 -22.79 -15.15
C MET A 247 0.15 -22.73 -15.73
N MET A 248 0.01 -22.55 -17.05
CA MET A 248 -1.28 -22.61 -17.72
C MET A 248 -1.92 -24.00 -17.54
N ALA A 249 -1.16 -25.10 -17.71
CA ALA A 249 -1.65 -26.45 -17.48
C ALA A 249 -2.17 -26.65 -16.04
N MET A 250 -1.37 -26.25 -15.03
CA MET A 250 -1.75 -26.37 -13.62
C MET A 250 -2.96 -25.49 -13.27
N GLY A 251 -2.99 -24.25 -13.77
CA GLY A 251 -4.09 -23.33 -13.56
C GLY A 251 -5.41 -23.81 -14.18
N GLU A 252 -5.36 -24.38 -15.40
CA GLU A 252 -6.54 -24.95 -16.05
C GLU A 252 -7.01 -26.23 -15.35
N MET A 253 -6.08 -27.08 -14.89
CA MET A 253 -6.42 -28.27 -14.09
C MET A 253 -7.15 -27.85 -12.81
N ARG A 254 -6.64 -26.85 -12.09
CA ARG A 254 -7.27 -26.32 -10.87
C ARG A 254 -8.63 -25.70 -11.14
N ALA A 255 -8.82 -25.10 -12.31
CA ALA A 255 -10.09 -24.55 -12.76
C ALA A 255 -11.07 -25.62 -13.29
N ASN A 256 -10.74 -26.91 -13.20
CA ASN A 256 -11.48 -28.04 -13.80
C ASN A 256 -11.61 -27.98 -15.33
N ASN A 257 -10.80 -27.17 -16.00
CA ASN A 257 -10.72 -27.07 -17.46
C ASN A 257 -9.79 -28.15 -18.02
N PHE A 258 -10.11 -29.42 -17.76
CA PHE A 258 -9.24 -30.55 -18.07
C PHE A 258 -8.85 -30.64 -19.57
N THR A 259 -9.74 -30.24 -20.48
CA THR A 259 -9.43 -30.17 -21.93
C THR A 259 -8.26 -29.22 -22.21
N MET A 260 -8.29 -28.01 -21.62
CA MET A 260 -7.24 -27.01 -21.82
C MET A 260 -5.96 -27.41 -21.07
N ALA A 261 -6.08 -27.99 -19.87
CA ALA A 261 -4.93 -28.52 -19.13
C ALA A 261 -4.17 -29.55 -19.96
N LYS A 262 -4.87 -30.55 -20.52
CA LYS A 262 -4.28 -31.57 -21.41
C LYS A 262 -3.64 -30.95 -22.66
N ALA A 263 -4.29 -29.95 -23.26
CA ALA A 263 -3.75 -29.26 -24.43
C ALA A 263 -2.42 -28.53 -24.12
N TRP A 264 -2.32 -27.87 -22.96
CA TRP A 264 -1.08 -27.22 -22.53
C TRP A 264 0.04 -28.22 -22.24
N VAL A 265 -0.25 -29.33 -21.55
CA VAL A 265 0.75 -30.37 -21.30
C VAL A 265 1.22 -31.02 -22.61
N ALA A 266 0.33 -31.23 -23.58
CA ALA A 266 0.69 -31.74 -24.90
C ALA A 266 1.66 -30.80 -25.64
N LYS A 267 1.38 -29.49 -25.64
CA LYS A 267 2.27 -28.47 -26.22
C LYS A 267 3.63 -28.44 -25.51
N LEU A 268 3.64 -28.47 -24.18
CA LEU A 268 4.87 -28.49 -23.40
C LEU A 268 5.71 -29.74 -23.71
N ARG A 269 5.06 -30.90 -23.84
CA ARG A 269 5.73 -32.15 -24.24
C ARG A 269 6.39 -32.04 -25.61
N GLU A 270 5.70 -31.45 -26.59
CA GLU A 270 6.21 -31.22 -27.94
C GLU A 270 7.45 -30.32 -27.91
N SER A 271 7.38 -29.21 -27.17
CA SER A 271 8.50 -28.28 -26.96
C SER A 271 9.74 -28.99 -26.40
N ILE A 272 9.60 -29.72 -25.29
CA ILE A 272 10.71 -30.44 -24.64
C ILE A 272 11.27 -31.55 -25.54
N THR A 273 10.40 -32.25 -26.27
CA THR A 273 10.83 -33.29 -27.21
C THR A 273 11.72 -32.71 -28.30
N SER A 274 11.35 -31.53 -28.82
CA SER A 274 12.07 -30.86 -29.90
C SER A 274 13.45 -30.29 -29.49
N LYS A 275 13.57 -29.67 -28.31
CA LYS A 275 14.81 -29.02 -27.84
C LYS A 275 15.93 -29.99 -27.44
N GLY A 276 15.57 -31.10 -26.81
CA GLY A 276 16.52 -32.06 -26.26
C GLY A 276 17.32 -31.62 -25.04
N GLY A 277 18.10 -32.55 -24.48
CA GLY A 277 18.87 -32.32 -23.25
C GLY A 277 19.05 -33.57 -22.39
N ALA A 278 19.95 -33.47 -21.40
CA ALA A 278 20.22 -34.54 -20.44
C ALA A 278 19.01 -34.86 -19.56
N ASP A 279 18.22 -33.84 -19.20
CA ASP A 279 17.04 -33.96 -18.33
C ASP A 279 15.73 -34.21 -19.11
N ARG A 280 15.80 -34.47 -20.42
CA ARG A 280 14.60 -34.69 -21.25
C ARG A 280 13.76 -35.83 -20.70
N GLN A 281 14.38 -36.96 -20.34
CA GLN A 281 13.66 -38.16 -19.93
C GLN A 281 12.90 -37.96 -18.62
N SER A 282 13.51 -37.27 -17.65
CA SER A 282 12.87 -36.97 -16.35
C SER A 282 11.75 -35.94 -16.52
N ALA A 283 11.95 -34.93 -17.36
CA ALA A 283 10.91 -33.96 -17.67
C ALA A 283 9.69 -34.61 -18.35
N LEU A 284 9.90 -35.47 -19.36
CA LEU A 284 8.82 -36.19 -20.03
C LEU A 284 8.07 -37.13 -19.08
N ALA A 285 8.79 -37.83 -18.19
CA ALA A 285 8.16 -38.67 -17.18
C ALA A 285 7.29 -37.86 -16.20
N SER A 286 7.74 -36.67 -15.81
CA SER A 286 6.97 -35.75 -14.95
C SER A 286 5.71 -35.25 -15.65
N LEU A 287 5.77 -35.01 -16.97
CA LEU A 287 4.59 -34.65 -17.77
C LEU A 287 3.62 -35.83 -17.93
N ASP A 288 4.12 -37.07 -18.05
CA ASP A 288 3.29 -38.28 -18.08
C ASP A 288 2.52 -38.45 -16.76
N GLU A 289 3.18 -38.22 -15.61
CA GLU A 289 2.53 -38.24 -14.30
C GLU A 289 1.49 -37.13 -14.14
N LEU A 290 1.80 -35.91 -14.61
CA LEU A 290 0.84 -34.81 -14.62
C LEU A 290 -0.38 -35.13 -15.49
N MET A 291 -0.18 -35.69 -16.69
CA MET A 291 -1.28 -36.13 -17.56
C MET A 291 -2.15 -37.21 -16.88
N ALA A 292 -1.52 -38.20 -16.24
CA ALA A 292 -2.25 -39.22 -15.49
C ALA A 292 -3.08 -38.62 -14.34
N THR A 293 -2.51 -37.62 -13.65
CA THR A 293 -3.21 -36.89 -12.58
C THR A 293 -4.40 -36.11 -13.14
N ILE A 294 -4.24 -35.42 -14.27
CA ILE A 294 -5.33 -34.70 -14.95
C ILE A 294 -6.44 -35.67 -15.35
N HIS A 295 -6.11 -36.83 -15.92
CA HIS A 295 -7.09 -37.86 -16.28
C HIS A 295 -7.83 -38.42 -15.05
N ALA A 296 -7.11 -38.67 -13.96
CA ALA A 296 -7.73 -39.15 -12.72
C ALA A 296 -8.67 -38.11 -12.11
N GLN A 297 -8.30 -36.82 -12.12
CA GLN A 297 -9.17 -35.73 -11.66
C GLN A 297 -10.38 -35.53 -12.57
N GLU A 298 -10.21 -35.60 -13.89
CA GLU A 298 -11.30 -35.52 -14.87
C GLU A 298 -12.30 -36.68 -14.67
N ALA A 299 -11.81 -37.90 -14.44
CA ALA A 299 -12.67 -39.05 -14.15
C ALA A 299 -13.46 -38.87 -12.85
N LYS A 300 -12.81 -38.37 -11.79
CA LYS A 300 -13.48 -38.02 -10.52
C LYS A 300 -14.55 -36.95 -10.72
N ALA A 301 -14.28 -35.92 -11.52
CA ALA A 301 -15.23 -34.86 -11.84
C ALA A 301 -16.42 -35.37 -12.67
N MET A 302 -16.18 -36.28 -13.62
CA MET A 302 -17.21 -36.89 -14.46
C MET A 302 -18.10 -37.88 -13.70
N ALA A 303 -17.58 -38.52 -12.65
CA ALA A 303 -18.31 -39.40 -11.75
C ALA A 303 -19.19 -38.59 -10.78
N GLY A 304 -20.02 -37.69 -11.32
CA GLY A 304 -20.85 -36.75 -10.57
C GLY A 304 -22.34 -36.85 -10.86
N VAL A 305 -23.11 -36.13 -10.04
CA VAL A 305 -24.54 -35.90 -10.18
C VAL A 305 -24.77 -34.40 -10.30
N ASN A 306 -25.47 -34.00 -11.35
CA ASN A 306 -25.97 -32.64 -11.52
C ASN A 306 -27.30 -32.49 -10.79
N VAL A 307 -27.34 -31.61 -9.79
CA VAL A 307 -28.50 -31.35 -8.95
C VAL A 307 -29.04 -29.97 -9.29
N HIS A 308 -30.24 -29.91 -9.86
CA HIS A 308 -30.96 -28.66 -10.05
C HIS A 308 -31.77 -28.36 -8.79
N VAL A 309 -31.42 -27.29 -8.09
CA VAL A 309 -32.07 -26.86 -6.85
C VAL A 309 -32.92 -25.63 -7.14
N SER A 310 -34.18 -25.69 -6.73
CA SER A 310 -35.16 -24.59 -6.79
C SER A 310 -35.79 -24.40 -5.41
N VAL A 311 -36.43 -23.25 -5.20
CA VAL A 311 -37.13 -22.94 -3.94
C VAL A 311 -38.60 -22.63 -4.22
N ALA A 312 -39.48 -23.22 -3.42
CA ALA A 312 -40.90 -22.93 -3.46
C ALA A 312 -41.16 -21.44 -3.20
N SER A 313 -42.03 -20.81 -3.98
CA SER A 313 -42.27 -19.36 -3.91
C SER A 313 -42.77 -18.88 -2.54
N SER A 314 -43.40 -19.75 -1.75
CA SER A 314 -43.87 -19.47 -0.39
C SER A 314 -42.73 -19.29 0.63
N LEU A 315 -41.55 -19.86 0.37
CA LEU A 315 -40.41 -19.82 1.27
C LEU A 315 -39.39 -18.73 0.92
N LEU A 316 -39.47 -18.16 -0.29
CA LEU A 316 -38.58 -17.07 -0.72
C LEU A 316 -38.48 -15.90 0.28
N PRO A 317 -39.58 -15.43 0.92
CA PRO A 317 -39.51 -14.33 1.88
C PRO A 317 -38.79 -14.68 3.19
N GLN A 318 -38.56 -15.97 3.47
CA GLN A 318 -37.94 -16.44 4.72
C GLN A 318 -36.42 -16.56 4.60
N ILE A 319 -35.85 -16.43 3.39
CA ILE A 319 -34.42 -16.61 3.13
C ILE A 319 -33.65 -15.35 3.50
N ASP A 320 -32.65 -15.49 4.37
CA ASP A 320 -31.69 -14.43 4.69
C ASP A 320 -30.64 -14.29 3.56
N GLU A 321 -30.21 -13.06 3.24
CA GLU A 321 -29.20 -12.80 2.20
C GLU A 321 -27.82 -13.42 2.51
N ASN A 322 -27.55 -13.70 3.78
CA ASN A 322 -26.32 -14.34 4.25
C ASN A 322 -26.48 -15.84 4.48
N ALA A 323 -27.67 -16.40 4.22
CA ALA A 323 -27.90 -17.84 4.34
C ALA A 323 -27.04 -18.64 3.34
N VAL A 324 -26.82 -19.90 3.68
CA VAL A 324 -25.93 -20.79 2.95
C VAL A 324 -26.72 -22.00 2.45
N LEU A 325 -26.57 -22.33 1.17
CA LEU A 325 -27.12 -23.55 0.59
C LEU A 325 -26.10 -24.69 0.73
N PHE A 326 -26.52 -25.77 1.38
CA PHE A 326 -25.82 -27.05 1.41
C PHE A 326 -26.54 -28.03 0.48
N VAL A 327 -25.82 -28.56 -0.50
CA VAL A 327 -26.27 -29.69 -1.32
C VAL A 327 -25.40 -30.88 -0.97
N SER A 328 -25.99 -32.03 -0.68
CA SER A 328 -25.24 -33.21 -0.27
C SER A 328 -25.83 -34.50 -0.82
N ILE A 329 -24.97 -35.51 -0.95
CA ILE A 329 -25.37 -36.88 -1.26
C ILE A 329 -24.98 -37.75 -0.07
N SER A 330 -25.94 -38.37 0.60
CA SER A 330 -25.73 -39.21 1.78
C SER A 330 -26.41 -40.56 1.63
N ASP A 331 -26.08 -41.50 2.50
CA ASP A 331 -26.86 -42.73 2.66
C ASP A 331 -28.25 -42.39 3.23
N VAL A 332 -29.31 -43.06 2.77
CA VAL A 332 -30.65 -42.99 3.37
C VAL A 332 -30.66 -43.47 4.83
N ALA A 333 -29.74 -44.36 5.20
CA ALA A 333 -29.55 -44.79 6.58
C ALA A 333 -28.90 -43.70 7.47
N GLY A 334 -28.43 -42.60 6.87
CA GLY A 334 -27.76 -41.50 7.55
C GLY A 334 -26.23 -41.63 7.58
N GLY A 335 -25.59 -40.75 8.35
CA GLY A 335 -24.13 -40.67 8.46
C GLY A 335 -23.50 -39.60 7.58
N ALA A 336 -22.17 -39.62 7.47
CA ALA A 336 -21.42 -38.63 6.72
C ALA A 336 -21.76 -38.66 5.22
N PRO A 337 -21.85 -37.49 4.55
CA PRO A 337 -22.12 -37.42 3.12
C PRO A 337 -20.95 -37.97 2.29
N TYR A 338 -21.27 -38.52 1.13
CA TYR A 338 -20.33 -38.97 0.10
C TYR A 338 -19.82 -37.81 -0.77
N ALA A 339 -20.65 -36.78 -0.93
CA ALA A 339 -20.29 -35.53 -1.59
C ALA A 339 -21.09 -34.39 -0.96
N VAL A 340 -20.48 -33.24 -0.75
CA VAL A 340 -21.16 -32.06 -0.20
C VAL A 340 -20.59 -30.79 -0.80
N LYS A 341 -21.48 -29.87 -1.14
CA LYS A 341 -21.12 -28.54 -1.63
C LYS A 341 -21.84 -27.46 -0.84
N ARG A 342 -21.08 -26.42 -0.51
CA ARG A 342 -21.55 -25.22 0.17
C ARG A 342 -21.58 -24.07 -0.84
N LEU A 343 -22.74 -23.44 -1.02
CA LEU A 343 -22.95 -22.32 -1.94
C LEU A 343 -23.58 -21.14 -1.20
N SER A 344 -23.40 -19.92 -1.72
CA SER A 344 -24.15 -18.77 -1.23
C SER A 344 -25.58 -18.85 -1.73
N VAL A 345 -26.57 -18.49 -0.90
CA VAL A 345 -27.97 -18.46 -1.36
C VAL A 345 -28.20 -17.41 -2.46
N ARG A 346 -27.28 -16.45 -2.64
CA ARG A 346 -27.29 -15.49 -3.74
C ARG A 346 -27.17 -16.15 -5.12
N GLU A 347 -26.65 -17.37 -5.19
CA GLU A 347 -26.56 -18.16 -6.42
C GLU A 347 -27.91 -18.82 -6.79
N LEU A 348 -28.88 -18.84 -5.88
CA LEU A 348 -30.14 -19.60 -5.98
C LEU A 348 -31.32 -18.80 -6.57
N VAL A 349 -31.15 -17.50 -6.86
CA VAL A 349 -32.25 -16.53 -7.11
C VAL A 349 -33.22 -16.94 -8.24
N GLN A 350 -32.81 -17.78 -9.19
CA GLN A 350 -33.68 -18.35 -10.25
C GLN A 350 -33.56 -19.88 -10.38
N GLY A 351 -33.07 -20.54 -9.33
CA GLY A 351 -32.64 -21.94 -9.36
C GLY A 351 -31.18 -22.08 -9.81
N VAL A 352 -30.50 -23.08 -9.26
CA VAL A 352 -29.06 -23.32 -9.49
C VAL A 352 -28.82 -24.78 -9.81
N THR A 353 -27.94 -25.04 -10.77
CA THR A 353 -27.48 -26.41 -11.07
C THR A 353 -26.11 -26.61 -10.45
N VAL A 354 -26.02 -27.57 -9.53
CA VAL A 354 -24.80 -27.89 -8.77
C VAL A 354 -24.33 -29.27 -9.18
N SER A 355 -23.11 -29.38 -9.70
CA SER A 355 -22.46 -30.68 -9.87
C SER A 355 -21.77 -31.10 -8.57
N LEU A 356 -22.12 -32.30 -8.09
CA LEU A 356 -21.47 -32.98 -6.98
C LEU A 356 -20.77 -34.23 -7.51
N SER A 357 -19.48 -34.36 -7.26
CA SER A 357 -18.65 -35.46 -7.75
C SER A 357 -17.73 -36.00 -6.66
N ASP A 358 -16.85 -36.95 -7.01
CA ASP A 358 -15.84 -37.47 -6.08
C ASP A 358 -14.85 -36.40 -5.61
N LEU A 359 -14.74 -35.27 -6.32
CA LEU A 359 -13.96 -34.11 -5.89
C LEU A 359 -14.58 -33.38 -4.69
N ASP A 360 -15.88 -33.56 -4.45
CA ASP A 360 -16.63 -32.93 -3.36
C ASP A 360 -16.76 -33.86 -2.13
N ALA A 361 -16.02 -34.97 -2.10
CA ALA A 361 -15.99 -35.92 -1.00
C ALA A 361 -15.12 -35.40 0.16
N MET A 362 -15.64 -35.43 1.39
CA MET A 362 -14.88 -35.00 2.58
C MET A 362 -13.86 -36.04 3.06
N MET A 363 -14.05 -37.30 2.69
CA MET A 363 -13.20 -38.42 3.08
C MET A 363 -12.70 -39.15 1.82
N PRO A 364 -11.39 -39.41 1.69
CA PRO A 364 -10.82 -40.02 0.48
C PRO A 364 -11.43 -41.38 0.09
N GLU A 365 -11.87 -42.17 1.06
CA GLU A 365 -12.45 -43.50 0.82
C GLU A 365 -13.99 -43.51 0.76
N ARG A 366 -14.65 -42.39 1.10
CA ARG A 366 -16.11 -42.28 1.09
C ARG A 366 -16.56 -41.36 -0.04
N THR A 367 -16.30 -41.79 -1.27
CA THR A 367 -16.64 -41.03 -2.47
C THR A 367 -17.97 -41.48 -3.08
N LEU A 368 -18.57 -40.65 -3.94
CA LEU A 368 -19.82 -40.95 -4.62
C LEU A 368 -19.70 -42.26 -5.43
N THR A 369 -18.59 -42.46 -6.12
CA THR A 369 -18.30 -43.70 -6.85
C THR A 369 -18.26 -44.92 -5.92
N ALA A 370 -17.55 -44.84 -4.80
CA ALA A 370 -17.46 -45.94 -3.84
C ALA A 370 -18.83 -46.31 -3.24
N GLY A 371 -19.67 -45.31 -2.93
CA GLY A 371 -21.05 -45.54 -2.47
C GLY A 371 -21.92 -46.26 -3.52
N ARG A 372 -21.79 -45.86 -4.79
CA ARG A 372 -22.50 -46.51 -5.91
C ARG A 372 -22.03 -47.96 -6.13
N GLU A 373 -20.73 -48.22 -6.08
CA GLU A 373 -20.16 -49.56 -6.24
C GLU A 373 -20.55 -50.51 -5.11
N ALA A 374 -20.60 -50.01 -3.88
CA ALA A 374 -21.05 -50.76 -2.71
C ALA A 374 -22.57 -51.01 -2.67
N GLY A 375 -23.35 -50.48 -3.62
CA GLY A 375 -24.80 -50.65 -3.67
C GLY A 375 -25.56 -49.88 -2.58
N VAL A 376 -24.96 -48.82 -2.05
CA VAL A 376 -25.59 -47.97 -1.01
C VAL A 376 -26.77 -47.22 -1.61
N SER A 377 -27.86 -47.13 -0.85
CA SER A 377 -29.02 -46.32 -1.22
C SER A 377 -28.72 -44.84 -0.96
N LEU A 378 -28.23 -44.15 -1.98
CA LEU A 378 -27.83 -42.75 -1.89
C LEU A 378 -29.04 -41.82 -2.10
N ALA A 379 -29.17 -40.80 -1.26
CA ALA A 379 -30.16 -39.74 -1.39
C ALA A 379 -29.49 -38.37 -1.55
N VAL A 380 -30.02 -37.56 -2.47
CA VAL A 380 -29.63 -36.17 -2.65
C VAL A 380 -30.49 -35.30 -1.74
N ASN A 381 -29.82 -34.44 -0.99
CA ASN A 381 -30.44 -33.50 -0.06
C ASN A 381 -30.03 -32.07 -0.42
N ALA A 382 -30.92 -31.12 -0.15
CA ALA A 382 -30.61 -29.70 -0.21
C ALA A 382 -31.19 -29.01 1.03
N ARG A 383 -30.38 -28.15 1.67
CA ARG A 383 -30.76 -27.39 2.86
C ARG A 383 -30.23 -25.97 2.78
N ILE A 384 -31.05 -24.98 3.10
CA ILE A 384 -30.62 -23.60 3.35
C ILE A 384 -30.47 -23.44 4.86
N SER A 385 -29.26 -23.10 5.30
CA SER A 385 -28.95 -22.83 6.70
C SER A 385 -28.88 -21.33 6.97
N HIS A 386 -29.65 -20.88 7.97
CA HIS A 386 -29.64 -19.48 8.40
C HIS A 386 -28.41 -19.14 9.25
N SER A 387 -27.97 -20.07 10.10
CA SER A 387 -26.76 -19.90 10.93
C SER A 387 -25.46 -20.10 10.13
N GLY A 388 -25.56 -20.66 8.92
CA GLY A 388 -24.42 -21.02 8.07
C GLY A 388 -23.69 -22.28 8.54
N GLY A 389 -24.21 -22.97 9.57
CA GLY A 389 -23.68 -24.21 10.10
C GLY A 389 -23.98 -25.42 9.22
N ALA A 390 -23.09 -26.43 9.27
CA ALA A 390 -23.30 -27.69 8.54
C ALA A 390 -24.35 -28.60 9.21
N VAL A 391 -24.55 -28.45 10.52
CA VAL A 391 -25.57 -29.20 11.29
C VAL A 391 -26.95 -28.61 11.05
N SER A 392 -27.98 -29.46 10.94
CA SER A 392 -29.36 -29.01 10.76
C SER A 392 -29.88 -28.35 12.04
N GLU A 393 -30.49 -27.18 11.91
CA GLU A 393 -31.13 -26.45 13.01
C GLU A 393 -32.61 -26.19 12.71
N SER A 394 -33.42 -26.04 13.75
CA SER A 394 -34.85 -25.70 13.61
C SER A 394 -34.98 -24.33 12.92
N GLY A 395 -35.87 -24.24 11.93
CA GLY A 395 -36.05 -23.05 11.10
C GLY A 395 -35.24 -23.03 9.80
N ASP A 396 -34.28 -23.95 9.61
CA ASP A 396 -33.62 -24.12 8.30
C ASP A 396 -34.66 -24.56 7.23
N LEU A 397 -34.39 -24.29 5.96
CA LEU A 397 -35.26 -24.74 4.86
C LEU A 397 -34.67 -25.99 4.22
N MET A 398 -35.47 -27.01 3.95
CA MET A 398 -35.00 -28.25 3.32
C MET A 398 -35.86 -28.70 2.13
N ALA A 399 -35.24 -29.42 1.20
CA ALA A 399 -35.92 -30.16 0.15
C ALA A 399 -36.26 -31.58 0.61
N ASN A 400 -37.31 -32.17 0.04
CA ASN A 400 -37.54 -33.60 0.18
C ASN A 400 -36.37 -34.38 -0.44
N PRO A 401 -35.74 -35.31 0.29
CA PRO A 401 -34.65 -36.11 -0.25
C PRO A 401 -35.07 -36.93 -1.48
N VAL A 402 -34.23 -36.96 -2.52
CA VAL A 402 -34.46 -37.78 -3.70
C VAL A 402 -33.45 -38.91 -3.76
N ILE A 403 -33.93 -40.15 -3.76
CA ILE A 403 -33.10 -41.35 -3.86
C ILE A 403 -32.56 -41.47 -5.29
N LEU A 404 -31.23 -41.57 -5.41
CA LEU A 404 -30.54 -41.74 -6.68
C LEU A 404 -30.77 -43.16 -7.22
N GLN A 405 -31.36 -43.24 -8.42
CA GLN A 405 -31.45 -44.50 -9.15
C GLN A 405 -30.11 -44.87 -9.78
N LYS A 406 -29.90 -46.17 -10.05
CA LYS A 406 -28.66 -46.65 -10.69
C LYS A 406 -28.48 -46.00 -12.07
N GLY A 407 -27.35 -45.32 -12.27
CA GLY A 407 -27.04 -44.61 -13.52
C GLY A 407 -27.70 -43.22 -13.64
N GLN A 408 -28.46 -42.77 -12.64
CA GLN A 408 -29.03 -41.42 -12.63
C GLN A 408 -27.94 -40.40 -12.27
N ASN A 409 -27.70 -39.46 -13.18
CA ASN A 409 -26.71 -38.38 -13.00
C ASN A 409 -27.35 -36.99 -12.98
N THR A 410 -28.67 -36.90 -13.00
CA THR A 410 -29.43 -35.65 -12.90
C THR A 410 -30.56 -35.79 -11.89
N VAL A 411 -30.69 -34.80 -11.01
CA VAL A 411 -31.71 -34.76 -9.97
C VAL A 411 -32.27 -33.35 -9.86
N ASN A 412 -33.59 -33.23 -9.71
CA ASN A 412 -34.24 -31.97 -9.40
C ASN A 412 -34.69 -32.00 -7.93
N LEU A 413 -34.38 -30.94 -7.20
CA LEU A 413 -34.79 -30.72 -5.82
C LEU A 413 -35.55 -29.40 -5.71
N GLU A 414 -36.66 -29.43 -4.97
CA GLU A 414 -37.42 -28.24 -4.60
C GLU A 414 -37.42 -28.10 -3.08
N ILE A 415 -36.81 -27.02 -2.60
CA ILE A 415 -36.82 -26.64 -1.19
C ILE A 415 -38.23 -26.13 -0.86
N SER A 416 -38.94 -26.91 -0.05
CA SER A 416 -40.38 -26.74 0.18
C SER A 416 -40.80 -26.98 1.64
N GLN A 417 -39.86 -27.34 2.51
CA GLN A 417 -40.12 -27.63 3.92
C GLN A 417 -39.24 -26.78 4.84
N VAL A 418 -39.72 -26.60 6.07
CA VAL A 418 -38.97 -25.99 7.17
C VAL A 418 -38.58 -27.10 8.14
N VAL A 419 -37.34 -27.10 8.58
CA VAL A 419 -36.83 -28.03 9.60
C VAL A 419 -37.55 -27.72 10.92
N PRO A 420 -38.23 -28.70 11.53
CA PRO A 420 -39.04 -28.48 12.74
C PRO A 420 -38.20 -28.09 13.95
#